data_AF-A0A7J9WH47-F1
#
_entry.id   AF-A0A7J9WH47-F1
#
_cell.length_a   1.000
_cell.length_b   1.000
_cell.length_c   1.000
_cell.angle_alpha   90.00
_cell.angle_beta   90.00
_cell.angle_gamma   90.00
#
_symmetry.space_group_name_H-M   'P 1'
#
loop_
_entity.id
_entity.type
_entity.pdbx_description
1 polymer ?
#
loop_
_entity_poly.entity_id
_entity_poly.type
_entity_poly.pdbx_seq_one_letter_code
_entity_poly.pdbx_strand_id
1 'polypeptide(L)'
;MTDTLAPSRPAGGPTVPGGPRLPEIPGPLDAAMLAWRTLRRMSTALVLLFAMAAASVVATFVPQEPLIPTTVGQWRDGTAGPGSAVSAAFDALGFFDVFGSWWFAALTVLLFVSLTGCLIPRYRSFRGVVRRPPAAGRRLDRLSSRRVLATSLPPDEALAAAERVLGERRFRRRRLSAEESPAVDPATGQALPQVAAERGHWREGGSLIFHTAFYLLLVGILVGQGFGFTGQINLVEGEGFADARLSYDAAAPGRLWGVGDHRGFNLTLEDFEVSYHPSQAPADFVSTITLRGADGDVRSEQVRVNHPVRFEGMNIYQQRFGMAPHLVVRDATTGRTIFEQSVPLTDAGGNTWSGATKVHMGGEFTDQATGQRREIPQLALDMAFLPDATVIEGPNGPLRGSASPDPDNPRVLADLYVGELGLEQPQPVSELRAQWEPRQLADRMVLTEGEAVEVAGGTITVEFSRLDMWSGFQVSHQPGRWILLLAAGSILVGLLPSLYAYRRRVWVTARANDQGSEVVLAGAALQRAPTFTEEFEGVAAELRKALPGPSEQPPTSTER
;
A
#
# COMPACT_ATOMS: atom_id res chain seq x y z
N MET A 1 -15.67 30.41 -77.76
CA MET A 1 -16.13 29.51 -78.84
C MET A 1 -14.91 28.74 -79.32
N THR A 2 -14.68 27.55 -78.77
CA THR A 2 -13.81 26.52 -79.36
C THR A 2 -14.29 25.21 -78.77
N ASP A 3 -14.99 24.49 -79.63
CA ASP A 3 -15.44 23.11 -79.49
C ASP A 3 -14.19 22.20 -79.56
N THR A 4 -14.07 21.21 -78.67
CA THR A 4 -12.98 20.22 -78.75
C THR A 4 -13.55 18.86 -78.35
N LEU A 5 -13.63 18.01 -79.36
CA LEU A 5 -14.17 16.66 -79.37
C LEU A 5 -13.61 15.78 -78.24
N ALA A 6 -14.52 15.13 -77.52
CA ALA A 6 -14.24 14.16 -76.47
C ALA A 6 -13.60 12.87 -77.03
N PRO A 7 -12.63 12.25 -76.33
CA PRO A 7 -12.28 10.85 -76.54
C PRO A 7 -13.23 9.94 -75.75
N SER A 8 -13.71 8.91 -76.44
CA SER A 8 -14.58 7.82 -75.97
C SER A 8 -14.00 7.04 -74.78
N ARG A 9 -14.83 6.83 -73.74
CA ARG A 9 -14.59 5.86 -72.66
C ARG A 9 -14.38 4.45 -73.22
N PRO A 10 -13.35 3.69 -72.77
CA PRO A 10 -13.33 2.26 -73.02
C PRO A 10 -14.41 1.57 -72.19
N ALA A 11 -15.11 0.63 -72.82
CA ALA A 11 -16.21 -0.15 -72.24
C ALA A 11 -15.75 -0.92 -70.99
N GLY A 12 -16.62 -0.95 -69.98
CA GLY A 12 -16.40 -1.66 -68.73
C GLY A 12 -16.17 -3.15 -68.94
N GLY A 13 -15.00 -3.64 -68.52
CA GLY A 13 -14.81 -5.05 -68.25
C GLY A 13 -15.65 -5.48 -67.04
N PRO A 14 -16.00 -6.77 -66.91
CA PRO A 14 -16.85 -7.26 -65.84
C PRO A 14 -16.19 -6.98 -64.48
N THR A 15 -16.85 -6.17 -63.65
CA THR A 15 -16.52 -6.00 -62.25
C THR A 15 -16.78 -7.33 -61.55
N VAL A 16 -15.74 -8.14 -61.37
CA VAL A 16 -15.79 -9.30 -60.47
C VAL A 16 -16.10 -8.74 -59.07
N PRO A 17 -17.20 -9.16 -58.42
CA PRO A 17 -17.45 -8.74 -57.04
C PRO A 17 -16.29 -9.24 -56.20
N GLY A 18 -15.52 -8.33 -55.60
CA GLY A 18 -14.49 -8.72 -54.65
C GLY A 18 -15.16 -9.54 -53.55
N GLY A 19 -14.81 -10.82 -53.46
CA GLY A 19 -15.27 -11.67 -52.35
C GLY A 19 -14.92 -11.03 -51.00
N PRO A 20 -15.58 -11.45 -49.91
CA PRO A 20 -15.30 -10.89 -48.58
C PRO A 20 -13.79 -11.01 -48.33
N ARG A 21 -13.11 -9.86 -48.25
CA ARG A 21 -11.70 -9.82 -47.88
C ARG A 21 -11.62 -10.44 -46.49
N LEU A 22 -10.93 -11.57 -46.39
CA LEU A 22 -10.63 -12.17 -45.09
C LEU A 22 -10.00 -11.07 -44.22
N PRO A 23 -10.38 -10.96 -42.92
CA PRO A 23 -9.82 -9.93 -42.06
C PRO A 23 -8.30 -10.07 -42.07
N GLU A 24 -7.61 -9.04 -42.55
CA GLU A 24 -6.16 -8.99 -42.54
C GLU A 24 -5.69 -9.14 -41.09
N ILE A 25 -4.92 -10.20 -40.82
CA ILE A 25 -4.31 -10.39 -39.52
C ILE A 25 -3.36 -9.20 -39.33
N PRO A 26 -3.58 -8.34 -38.32
CA PRO A 26 -2.77 -7.15 -38.13
C PRO A 26 -1.30 -7.55 -37.96
N GLY A 27 -0.41 -6.85 -38.66
CA GLY A 27 1.04 -7.02 -38.46
C GLY A 27 1.46 -6.70 -37.02
N PRO A 28 2.69 -7.01 -36.62
CA PRO A 28 3.15 -6.83 -35.23
C PRO A 28 3.01 -5.36 -34.74
N LEU A 29 3.24 -4.38 -35.63
CA LEU A 29 3.05 -2.97 -35.32
C LEU A 29 1.57 -2.61 -35.15
N ASP A 30 0.68 -3.14 -36.00
CA ASP A 30 -0.75 -2.91 -35.91
C ASP A 30 -1.34 -3.53 -34.64
N ALA A 31 -0.90 -4.73 -34.28
CA ALA A 31 -1.24 -5.38 -33.03
C ALA A 31 -0.78 -4.56 -31.81
N ALA A 32 0.46 -4.05 -31.81
CA ALA A 32 0.96 -3.19 -30.74
C ALA A 32 0.17 -1.87 -30.63
N MET A 33 -0.19 -1.25 -31.76
CA MET A 33 -1.02 -0.05 -31.77
C MET A 33 -2.44 -0.32 -31.26
N LEU A 34 -3.03 -1.46 -31.63
CA LEU A 34 -4.33 -1.89 -31.13
C LEU A 34 -4.28 -2.13 -29.62
N ALA A 35 -3.26 -2.84 -29.12
CA ALA A 35 -3.04 -3.05 -27.70
C ALA A 35 -2.92 -1.72 -26.95
N TRP A 36 -2.11 -0.78 -27.45
CA TRP A 36 -1.97 0.55 -26.87
C TRP A 36 -3.27 1.38 -26.90
N ARG A 37 -4.08 1.27 -27.97
CA ARG A 37 -5.40 1.92 -28.04
C ARG A 37 -6.35 1.33 -27.01
N THR A 38 -6.30 0.02 -26.77
CA THR A 38 -7.10 -0.66 -25.73
C THR A 38 -6.66 -0.24 -24.34
N LEU A 39 -5.36 -0.27 -24.03
CA LEU A 39 -4.82 0.14 -22.73
C LEU A 39 -5.09 1.60 -22.37
N ARG A 40 -5.27 2.49 -23.36
CA ARG A 40 -5.64 3.89 -23.09
C ARG A 40 -7.13 4.10 -22.80
N ARG A 41 -7.98 3.07 -22.86
CA ARG A 41 -9.41 3.19 -22.58
C ARG A 41 -9.65 3.16 -21.07
N MET A 42 -10.51 4.06 -20.58
CA MET A 42 -10.94 4.06 -19.18
C MET A 42 -11.59 2.73 -18.78
N SER A 43 -12.38 2.12 -19.66
CA SER A 43 -13.02 0.83 -19.41
C SER A 43 -12.00 -0.26 -19.14
N THR A 44 -10.89 -0.28 -19.87
CA THR A 44 -9.81 -1.24 -19.67
C THR A 44 -9.14 -1.04 -18.32
N ALA A 45 -8.88 0.21 -17.91
CA ALA A 45 -8.35 0.49 -16.57
C ALA A 45 -9.27 -0.03 -15.45
N LEU A 46 -10.59 0.15 -15.59
CA LEU A 46 -11.57 -0.36 -14.62
C LEU A 46 -11.60 -1.89 -14.59
N VAL A 47 -11.59 -2.54 -15.75
CA VAL A 47 -11.53 -4.01 -15.82
C VAL A 47 -10.27 -4.55 -15.16
N LEU A 48 -9.11 -3.94 -15.43
CA LEU A 48 -7.84 -4.34 -14.81
C LEU A 48 -7.86 -4.13 -13.29
N LEU A 49 -8.46 -3.02 -12.82
CA LEU A 49 -8.64 -2.76 -11.39
C LEU A 49 -9.52 -3.85 -10.73
N PHE A 50 -10.66 -4.19 -11.33
CA PHE A 50 -11.54 -5.24 -10.80
C PHE A 50 -10.91 -6.63 -10.89
N ALA A 51 -10.16 -6.93 -11.95
CA ALA A 51 -9.41 -8.17 -12.07
C ALA A 51 -8.36 -8.31 -10.96
N MET A 52 -7.65 -7.22 -10.64
CA MET A 52 -6.69 -7.21 -9.54
C MET A 52 -7.38 -7.34 -8.18
N ALA A 53 -8.53 -6.70 -7.97
CA ALA A 53 -9.33 -6.90 -6.76
C ALA A 53 -9.81 -8.35 -6.60
N ALA A 54 -10.30 -8.97 -7.68
CA ALA A 54 -10.71 -10.37 -7.69
C ALA A 54 -9.54 -11.32 -7.38
N ALA A 55 -8.36 -11.05 -7.96
CA ALA A 55 -7.14 -11.78 -7.65
C ALA A 55 -6.76 -11.68 -6.16
N SER A 56 -6.84 -10.49 -5.57
CA SER A 56 -6.58 -10.30 -4.13
C SER A 56 -7.59 -11.05 -3.26
N VAL A 57 -8.86 -11.15 -3.67
CA VAL A 57 -9.87 -11.95 -2.95
C VAL A 57 -9.51 -13.43 -2.95
N VAL A 58 -9.02 -13.98 -4.07
CA VAL A 58 -8.56 -15.37 -4.14
C VAL A 58 -7.41 -15.62 -3.16
N ALA A 59 -6.47 -14.67 -3.04
CA ALA A 59 -5.35 -14.75 -2.09
C ALA A 59 -5.80 -14.87 -0.63
N THR A 60 -7.00 -14.40 -0.28
CA THR A 60 -7.55 -14.51 1.08
C THR A 60 -8.07 -15.92 1.41
N PHE A 61 -8.47 -16.70 0.40
CA PHE A 61 -9.03 -18.05 0.60
C PHE A 61 -7.99 -19.17 0.52
N VAL A 62 -6.81 -18.88 -0.05
CA VAL A 62 -5.71 -19.84 -0.19
C VAL A 62 -4.61 -19.46 0.80
N PRO A 63 -4.06 -20.40 1.59
CA PRO A 63 -2.98 -20.07 2.52
C PRO A 63 -1.81 -19.43 1.78
N GLN A 64 -1.33 -18.28 2.27
CA GLN A 64 -0.22 -17.56 1.63
C GLN A 64 1.10 -17.93 2.32
N GLU A 65 2.07 -18.40 1.55
CA GLU A 65 3.36 -18.91 2.03
C GLU A 65 4.13 -17.90 2.89
N PRO A 66 4.19 -16.60 2.55
CA PRO A 66 4.87 -15.61 3.41
C PRO A 66 4.21 -15.39 4.78
N LEU A 67 2.95 -15.78 4.96
CA LEU A 67 2.20 -15.58 6.21
C LEU A 67 2.14 -16.86 7.06
N ILE A 68 1.89 -18.00 6.42
CA ILE A 68 1.67 -19.30 7.10
C ILE A 68 2.39 -20.43 6.35
N PRO A 69 3.73 -20.40 6.29
CA PRO A 69 4.52 -21.36 5.51
C PRO A 69 4.32 -22.81 5.96
N THR A 70 4.07 -23.02 7.26
CA THR A 70 3.78 -24.34 7.83
C THR A 70 2.49 -24.94 7.27
N THR A 71 1.42 -24.16 7.21
CA THR A 71 0.13 -24.60 6.62
C THR A 71 0.28 -24.88 5.12
N VAL A 72 1.05 -24.06 4.39
CA VAL A 72 1.34 -24.32 2.97
C VAL A 72 2.12 -25.61 2.79
N GLY A 73 3.12 -25.89 3.64
CA GLY A 73 3.84 -27.17 3.65
C GLY A 73 2.91 -28.37 3.85
N GLN A 74 1.99 -28.29 4.82
CA GLN A 74 0.99 -29.34 5.06
C GLN A 74 0.07 -29.58 3.85
N TRP A 75 -0.29 -28.52 3.10
CA TRP A 75 -1.05 -28.65 1.86
C TRP A 75 -0.23 -29.33 0.75
N ARG A 76 1.06 -29.01 0.62
CA ARG A 76 1.97 -29.63 -0.36
C ARG A 76 2.12 -31.12 -0.12
N ASP A 77 2.31 -31.52 1.12
CA ASP A 77 2.52 -32.91 1.51
C ASP A 77 1.22 -33.71 1.63
N GLY A 78 0.07 -33.05 1.48
CA GLY A 78 -1.26 -33.67 1.49
C GLY A 78 -1.76 -34.07 2.88
N THR A 79 -1.10 -33.61 3.95
CA THR A 79 -1.55 -33.82 5.34
C THR A 79 -2.72 -32.91 5.71
N ALA A 80 -2.91 -31.82 4.97
CA ALA A 80 -4.06 -30.93 5.04
C ALA A 80 -4.51 -30.47 3.64
N GLY A 81 -5.64 -29.77 3.57
CA GLY A 81 -6.09 -29.10 2.34
C GLY A 81 -6.66 -30.05 1.28
N PRO A 82 -6.67 -29.64 -0.01
CA PRO A 82 -7.34 -30.34 -1.10
C PRO A 82 -6.55 -31.54 -1.68
N GLY A 83 -5.39 -31.88 -1.09
CA GLY A 83 -4.51 -32.96 -1.52
C GLY A 83 -3.34 -32.50 -2.40
N SER A 84 -2.26 -33.29 -2.41
CA SER A 84 -0.96 -32.92 -3.00
C SER A 84 -1.01 -32.60 -4.50
N ALA A 85 -1.85 -33.29 -5.27
CA ALA A 85 -2.00 -33.03 -6.71
C ALA A 85 -2.59 -31.64 -7.01
N VAL A 86 -3.58 -31.21 -6.22
CA VAL A 86 -4.17 -29.86 -6.35
C VAL A 86 -3.18 -28.81 -5.88
N SER A 87 -2.47 -29.07 -4.77
CA SER A 87 -1.42 -28.19 -4.25
C SER A 87 -0.28 -27.99 -5.26
N ALA A 88 0.13 -29.05 -5.98
CA ALA A 88 1.14 -28.92 -7.04
C ALA A 88 0.67 -28.00 -8.19
N ALA A 89 -0.62 -28.05 -8.56
CA ALA A 89 -1.19 -27.12 -9.53
C ALA A 89 -1.22 -25.68 -8.98
N PHE A 90 -1.50 -25.51 -7.69
CA PHE A 90 -1.49 -24.20 -7.03
C PHE A 90 -0.09 -23.60 -7.01
N ASP A 91 0.95 -24.38 -6.72
CA ASP A 91 2.34 -23.96 -6.82
C ASP A 91 2.71 -23.55 -8.25
N ALA A 92 2.39 -24.38 -9.25
CA ALA A 92 2.70 -24.09 -10.65
C ALA A 92 2.05 -22.80 -11.16
N LEU A 93 0.87 -22.46 -10.64
CA LEU A 93 0.14 -21.24 -10.98
C LEU A 93 0.48 -20.04 -10.05
N GLY A 94 1.22 -20.27 -8.96
CA GLY A 94 1.58 -19.25 -7.98
C GLY A 94 0.43 -18.80 -7.07
N PHE A 95 -0.48 -19.70 -6.68
CA PHE A 95 -1.61 -19.39 -5.79
C PHE A 95 -1.24 -19.35 -4.30
N PHE A 96 -0.16 -20.02 -3.88
CA PHE A 96 0.38 -19.89 -2.52
C PHE A 96 1.18 -18.59 -2.32
N ASP A 97 1.54 -17.90 -3.40
CA ASP A 97 2.12 -16.56 -3.38
C ASP A 97 1.51 -15.70 -4.50
N VAL A 98 0.22 -15.35 -4.34
CA VAL A 98 -0.53 -14.61 -5.35
C VAL A 98 0.14 -13.26 -5.65
N PHE A 99 0.61 -12.56 -4.62
CA PHE A 99 1.23 -11.24 -4.77
C PHE A 99 2.63 -11.31 -5.40
N GLY A 100 3.35 -12.42 -5.24
CA GLY A 100 4.61 -12.71 -5.93
C GLY A 100 4.45 -13.28 -7.34
N SER A 101 3.27 -13.80 -7.68
CA SER A 101 3.02 -14.47 -8.97
C SER A 101 3.27 -13.59 -10.20
N TRP A 102 3.60 -14.26 -11.32
CA TRP A 102 3.86 -13.60 -12.61
C TRP A 102 2.61 -12.95 -13.20
N TRP A 103 1.44 -13.57 -13.02
CA TRP A 103 0.19 -13.08 -13.58
C TRP A 103 -0.34 -11.88 -12.81
N PHE A 104 -0.16 -11.84 -11.48
CA PHE A 104 -0.49 -10.65 -10.68
C PHE A 104 0.43 -9.48 -11.03
N ALA A 105 1.72 -9.76 -11.24
CA ALA A 105 2.68 -8.77 -11.73
C ALA A 105 2.27 -8.24 -13.12
N ALA A 106 1.83 -9.11 -14.03
CA ALA A 106 1.34 -8.71 -15.34
C ALA A 106 0.09 -7.81 -15.24
N LEU A 107 -0.88 -8.15 -14.39
CA LEU A 107 -2.05 -7.29 -14.11
C LEU A 107 -1.62 -5.93 -13.58
N THR A 108 -0.66 -5.90 -12.66
CA THR A 108 -0.15 -4.67 -12.05
C THR A 108 0.54 -3.78 -13.10
N VAL A 109 1.39 -4.35 -13.97
CA VAL A 109 2.06 -3.62 -15.06
C VAL A 109 1.05 -3.11 -16.08
N LEU A 110 0.09 -3.94 -16.50
CA LEU A 110 -0.97 -3.53 -17.43
C LEU A 110 -1.81 -2.39 -16.85
N LEU A 111 -2.18 -2.48 -15.58
CA LEU A 111 -2.89 -1.43 -14.88
C LEU A 111 -2.07 -0.14 -14.85
N PHE A 112 -0.79 -0.22 -14.50
CA PHE A 112 0.12 0.93 -14.46
C PHE A 112 0.25 1.63 -15.83
N VAL A 113 0.46 0.84 -16.88
CA VAL A 113 0.54 1.33 -18.27
C VAL A 113 -0.79 1.96 -18.70
N SER A 114 -1.91 1.32 -18.35
CA SER A 114 -3.26 1.82 -18.63
C SER A 114 -3.53 3.16 -17.93
N LEU A 115 -3.21 3.26 -16.63
CA LEU A 115 -3.36 4.51 -15.86
C LEU A 115 -2.53 5.63 -16.47
N THR A 116 -1.26 5.35 -16.79
CA THR A 116 -0.36 6.31 -17.47
C THR A 116 -0.97 6.79 -18.78
N GLY A 117 -1.47 5.86 -19.60
CA GLY A 117 -2.13 6.13 -20.87
C GLY A 117 -3.39 6.98 -20.75
N CYS A 118 -4.14 6.84 -19.66
CA CYS A 118 -5.32 7.67 -19.36
C CYS A 118 -4.95 9.05 -18.79
N LEU A 119 -3.86 9.14 -18.03
CA LEU A 119 -3.46 10.34 -17.30
C LEU A 119 -2.79 11.38 -18.22
N ILE A 120 -1.93 10.96 -19.15
CA ILE A 120 -1.20 11.86 -20.04
C ILE A 120 -2.12 12.78 -20.88
N PRO A 121 -3.18 12.27 -21.58
CA PRO A 121 -4.09 13.12 -22.33
C PRO A 121 -4.85 14.11 -21.45
N ARG A 122 -5.18 13.72 -20.20
CA ARG A 122 -5.85 14.60 -19.24
C ARG A 122 -4.98 15.78 -18.84
N TYR A 123 -3.68 15.56 -18.56
CA TYR A 123 -2.73 16.64 -18.31
C TYR A 123 -2.60 17.60 -19.50
N ARG A 124 -2.55 17.07 -20.72
CA ARG A 124 -2.50 17.89 -21.95
C ARG A 124 -3.76 18.75 -22.11
N SER A 125 -4.94 18.17 -21.90
CA SER A 125 -6.21 18.88 -21.94
C SER A 125 -6.30 19.96 -20.85
N PHE A 126 -5.93 19.63 -19.62
CA PHE A 126 -5.94 20.56 -18.48
C PHE A 126 -5.00 21.75 -18.71
N ARG A 127 -3.82 21.53 -19.28
CA ARG A 127 -2.90 22.62 -19.67
C ARG A 127 -3.55 23.60 -20.64
N GLY A 128 -4.38 23.12 -21.57
CA GLY A 128 -5.17 23.98 -22.46
C GLY A 128 -6.19 24.82 -21.69
N VAL A 129 -6.94 24.19 -20.79
CA VAL A 129 -7.98 24.86 -19.98
C VAL A 129 -7.40 25.91 -19.04
N VAL A 130 -6.28 25.62 -18.36
CA VAL A 130 -5.64 26.57 -17.44
C VAL A 130 -5.09 27.79 -18.19
N ARG A 131 -4.61 27.60 -19.42
CA ARG A 131 -3.98 28.67 -20.20
C ARG A 131 -4.97 29.73 -20.68
N ARG A 132 -6.17 29.33 -21.13
CA ARG A 132 -7.11 30.27 -21.79
C ARG A 132 -8.57 29.91 -21.48
N PRO A 133 -9.40 30.87 -21.01
CA PRO A 133 -10.85 30.71 -20.96
C PRO A 133 -11.43 30.35 -22.32
N PRO A 134 -12.23 29.28 -22.44
CA PRO A 134 -12.75 28.85 -23.73
C PRO A 134 -13.79 29.83 -24.28
N ALA A 135 -13.75 30.07 -25.59
CA ALA A 135 -14.75 30.86 -26.29
C ALA A 135 -16.12 30.18 -26.20
N ALA A 136 -17.20 30.96 -26.31
CA ALA A 136 -18.55 30.38 -26.38
C ALA A 136 -18.78 29.66 -27.71
N GLY A 137 -19.93 28.99 -27.84
CA GLY A 137 -20.42 28.56 -29.15
C GLY A 137 -20.89 29.74 -30.01
N ARG A 138 -21.30 29.46 -31.25
CA ARG A 138 -21.72 30.48 -32.22
C ARG A 138 -22.94 31.32 -31.79
N ARG A 139 -23.82 30.73 -30.98
CA ARG A 139 -25.14 31.25 -30.63
C ARG A 139 -25.33 31.26 -29.12
N LEU A 140 -25.13 32.42 -28.50
CA LEU A 140 -25.33 32.64 -27.06
C LEU A 140 -26.81 32.68 -26.68
N ASP A 141 -27.67 32.98 -27.65
CA ASP A 141 -29.13 33.02 -27.54
C ASP A 141 -29.76 31.68 -27.11
N ARG A 142 -29.06 30.56 -27.33
CA ARG A 142 -29.51 29.20 -26.99
C ARG A 142 -29.20 28.76 -25.56
N LEU A 143 -28.45 29.55 -24.80
CA LEU A 143 -28.10 29.20 -23.42
C LEU A 143 -29.26 29.53 -22.47
N SER A 144 -29.52 28.63 -21.53
CA SER A 144 -30.63 28.75 -20.56
C SER A 144 -30.49 29.97 -19.65
N SER A 145 -29.26 30.29 -19.25
CA SER A 145 -28.94 31.50 -18.48
C SER A 145 -28.49 32.59 -19.44
N ARG A 146 -29.42 33.48 -19.80
CA ARG A 146 -29.20 34.61 -20.73
C ARG A 146 -29.85 35.89 -20.21
N ARG A 147 -29.17 37.01 -20.39
CA ARG A 147 -29.71 38.37 -20.24
C ARG A 147 -29.26 39.25 -21.40
N VAL A 148 -30.17 40.09 -21.87
CA VAL A 148 -29.88 41.13 -22.85
C VAL A 148 -29.99 42.47 -22.14
N LEU A 149 -28.98 43.32 -22.31
CA LEU A 149 -28.89 44.64 -21.69
C LEU A 149 -28.66 45.67 -22.79
N ALA A 150 -29.36 46.79 -22.74
CA ALA A 150 -29.12 47.93 -23.64
C ALA A 150 -28.22 48.96 -22.95
N THR A 151 -27.33 49.57 -23.70
CA THR A 151 -26.45 50.63 -23.19
C THR A 151 -26.19 51.70 -24.25
N SER A 152 -25.93 52.93 -23.80
CA SER A 152 -25.47 54.03 -24.64
C SER A 152 -24.01 53.92 -25.07
N LEU A 153 -23.23 53.00 -24.47
CA LEU A 153 -21.83 52.80 -24.81
C LEU A 153 -21.63 52.11 -26.17
N PRO A 154 -20.54 52.42 -26.90
CA PRO A 154 -20.15 51.64 -28.07
C PRO A 154 -19.71 50.21 -27.68
N PRO A 155 -19.72 49.24 -28.63
CA PRO A 155 -19.55 47.82 -28.30
C PRO A 155 -18.25 47.50 -27.55
N ASP A 156 -17.15 48.17 -27.90
CA ASP A 156 -15.85 47.95 -27.27
C ASP A 156 -15.76 48.49 -25.84
N GLU A 157 -16.42 49.61 -25.54
CA GLU A 157 -16.49 50.16 -24.18
C GLU A 157 -17.44 49.35 -23.31
N ALA A 158 -18.55 48.88 -23.88
CA ALA A 158 -19.47 47.97 -23.20
C ALA A 158 -18.80 46.64 -22.82
N LEU A 159 -17.97 46.08 -23.71
CA LEU A 159 -17.16 44.89 -23.41
C LEU A 159 -16.06 45.17 -22.38
N ALA A 160 -15.43 46.36 -22.39
CA ALA A 160 -14.47 46.75 -21.37
C ALA A 160 -15.13 46.89 -19.98
N ALA A 161 -16.34 47.44 -19.92
CA ALA A 161 -17.14 47.48 -18.69
C ALA A 161 -17.49 46.08 -18.19
N ALA A 162 -17.89 45.18 -19.09
CA ALA A 162 -18.15 43.78 -18.75
C ALA A 162 -16.91 43.05 -18.24
N GLU A 163 -15.75 43.27 -18.87
CA GLU A 163 -14.48 42.70 -18.43
C GLU A 163 -14.09 43.15 -17.02
N ARG A 164 -14.35 44.42 -16.68
CA ARG A 164 -14.12 44.97 -15.34
C ARG A 164 -15.02 44.33 -14.27
N VAL A 165 -16.32 44.21 -14.55
CA VAL A 165 -17.29 43.58 -13.62
C VAL A 165 -16.94 42.11 -13.38
N LEU A 166 -16.63 41.37 -14.44
CA LEU A 166 -16.14 39.98 -14.34
C LEU A 166 -14.78 39.93 -13.62
N GLY A 167 -13.99 41.00 -13.77
CA GLY A 167 -12.78 41.35 -13.04
C GLY A 167 -12.92 41.23 -11.53
N GLU A 168 -13.77 42.09 -11.00
CA GLU A 168 -14.08 42.26 -9.58
C GLU A 168 -14.71 41.00 -8.96
N ARG A 169 -15.51 40.27 -9.76
CA ARG A 169 -16.10 38.98 -9.38
C ARG A 169 -15.09 37.80 -9.43
N ARG A 170 -13.81 38.09 -9.69
CA ARG A 170 -12.69 37.13 -9.74
C ARG A 170 -12.83 36.04 -10.81
N PHE A 171 -13.48 36.33 -11.93
CA PHE A 171 -13.46 35.44 -13.08
C PHE A 171 -12.14 35.59 -13.83
N ARG A 172 -11.54 34.50 -14.30
CA ARG A 172 -10.46 34.59 -15.29
C ARG A 172 -11.08 34.99 -16.63
N ARG A 173 -10.56 36.02 -17.29
CA ARG A 173 -11.15 36.65 -18.48
C ARG A 173 -10.25 36.51 -19.69
N ARG A 174 -10.84 36.52 -20.88
CA ARG A 174 -10.17 36.63 -22.17
C ARG A 174 -11.07 37.42 -23.11
N ARG A 175 -10.59 38.57 -23.58
CA ARG A 175 -11.20 39.32 -24.68
C ARG A 175 -10.81 38.69 -26.01
N LEU A 176 -11.76 38.55 -26.90
CA LEU A 176 -11.63 38.03 -28.26
C LEU A 176 -12.14 39.10 -29.22
N SER A 177 -11.34 39.39 -30.25
CA SER A 177 -11.78 40.22 -31.37
C SER A 177 -12.93 39.54 -32.14
N ALA A 178 -13.60 40.28 -33.02
CA ALA A 178 -14.66 39.73 -33.87
C ALA A 178 -14.14 38.57 -34.74
N GLU A 179 -12.88 38.62 -35.22
CA GLU A 179 -12.28 37.57 -36.06
C GLU A 179 -11.98 36.28 -35.28
N GLU A 180 -11.54 36.41 -34.03
CA GLU A 180 -11.20 35.27 -33.17
C GLU A 180 -12.42 34.67 -32.48
N SER A 181 -13.51 35.45 -32.39
CA SER A 181 -14.73 35.06 -31.70
C SER A 181 -15.59 34.19 -32.60
N PRO A 182 -16.00 33.00 -32.15
CA PRO A 182 -16.97 32.18 -32.87
C PRO A 182 -18.39 32.74 -32.78
N ALA A 183 -18.65 33.76 -31.94
CA ALA A 183 -19.98 34.31 -31.73
C ALA A 183 -20.44 35.12 -32.95
N VAL A 184 -21.71 34.95 -33.30
CA VAL A 184 -22.30 35.55 -34.50
C VAL A 184 -23.60 36.25 -34.14
N ASP A 185 -23.86 37.41 -34.73
CA ASP A 185 -25.16 38.06 -34.65
C ASP A 185 -26.24 37.14 -35.28
N PRO A 186 -27.29 36.75 -34.53
CA PRO A 186 -28.35 35.91 -35.04
C PRO A 186 -29.11 36.49 -36.24
N ALA A 187 -29.17 37.83 -36.34
CA ALA A 187 -29.90 38.55 -37.38
C ALA A 187 -29.06 38.77 -38.64
N THR A 188 -27.79 39.17 -38.49
CA THR A 188 -26.94 39.58 -39.63
C THR A 188 -25.92 38.52 -40.04
N GLY A 189 -25.64 37.52 -39.19
CA GLY A 189 -24.62 36.51 -39.47
C GLY A 189 -23.17 37.03 -39.36
N GLN A 190 -22.97 38.27 -38.88
CA GLN A 190 -21.65 38.86 -38.70
C GLN A 190 -20.98 38.41 -37.40
N ALA A 191 -19.66 38.31 -37.41
CA ALA A 191 -18.89 37.91 -36.24
C ALA A 191 -18.89 39.03 -35.18
N LEU A 192 -19.07 38.67 -33.91
CA LEU A 192 -19.17 39.61 -32.80
C LEU A 192 -18.00 39.46 -31.82
N PRO A 193 -17.40 40.57 -31.34
CA PRO A 193 -16.39 40.49 -30.30
C PRO A 193 -16.97 39.90 -29.01
N GLN A 194 -16.13 39.19 -28.25
CA GLN A 194 -16.57 38.42 -27.08
C GLN A 194 -15.61 38.56 -25.91
N VAL A 195 -16.14 38.69 -24.70
CA VAL A 195 -15.41 38.45 -23.46
C VAL A 195 -15.80 37.09 -22.91
N ALA A 196 -14.85 36.16 -22.87
CA ALA A 196 -15.01 34.84 -22.26
C ALA A 196 -14.46 34.86 -20.83
N ALA A 197 -15.26 34.43 -19.87
CA ALA A 197 -14.92 34.43 -18.46
C ALA A 197 -15.22 33.08 -17.80
N GLU A 198 -14.34 32.63 -16.91
CA GLU A 198 -14.56 31.39 -16.15
C GLU A 198 -14.07 31.46 -14.71
N ARG A 199 -14.71 30.68 -13.84
CA ARG A 199 -14.30 30.49 -12.44
C ARG A 199 -14.49 29.03 -12.03
N GLY A 200 -13.68 28.56 -11.09
CA GLY A 200 -13.74 27.19 -10.58
C GLY A 200 -12.97 26.14 -11.39
N HIS A 201 -12.02 26.54 -12.23
CA HIS A 201 -11.16 25.61 -12.98
C HIS A 201 -10.28 24.72 -12.08
N TRP A 202 -10.07 25.11 -10.82
CA TRP A 202 -9.38 24.28 -9.81
C TRP A 202 -10.08 22.96 -9.50
N ARG A 203 -11.38 22.81 -9.81
CA ARG A 203 -12.07 21.52 -9.77
C ARG A 203 -11.38 20.48 -10.66
N GLU A 204 -11.04 20.87 -11.89
CA GLU A 204 -10.36 19.99 -12.85
C GLU A 204 -8.93 19.68 -12.39
N GLY A 205 -8.25 20.67 -11.79
CA GLY A 205 -6.94 20.48 -11.18
C GLY A 205 -6.97 19.52 -9.98
N GLY A 206 -7.95 19.66 -9.09
CA GLY A 206 -8.15 18.77 -7.95
C GLY A 206 -8.45 17.34 -8.39
N SER A 207 -9.32 17.18 -9.39
CA SER A 207 -9.56 15.86 -10.01
C SER A 207 -8.27 15.27 -10.57
N LEU A 208 -7.42 16.06 -11.24
CA LEU A 208 -6.16 15.59 -11.80
C LEU A 208 -5.15 15.18 -10.72
N ILE A 209 -5.02 15.98 -9.66
CA ILE A 209 -4.20 15.67 -8.49
C ILE A 209 -4.67 14.35 -7.86
N PHE A 210 -5.98 14.19 -7.65
CA PHE A 210 -6.58 12.99 -7.09
C PHE A 210 -6.23 11.73 -7.91
N HIS A 211 -6.39 11.76 -9.24
CA HIS A 211 -6.05 10.61 -10.08
C HIS A 211 -4.53 10.35 -10.10
N THR A 212 -3.72 11.40 -10.06
CA THR A 212 -2.25 11.28 -9.98
C THR A 212 -1.83 10.69 -8.64
N ALA A 213 -2.57 10.97 -7.57
CA ALA A 213 -2.31 10.42 -6.27
C ALA A 213 -2.49 8.89 -6.24
N PHE A 214 -3.51 8.33 -6.91
CA PHE A 214 -3.63 6.88 -7.08
C PHE A 214 -2.48 6.28 -7.89
N TYR A 215 -2.03 7.00 -8.92
CA TYR A 215 -0.85 6.58 -9.68
C TYR A 215 0.41 6.57 -8.81
N LEU A 216 0.64 7.62 -8.02
CA LEU A 216 1.75 7.69 -7.06
C LEU A 216 1.63 6.61 -5.97
N LEU A 217 0.42 6.31 -5.50
CA LEU A 217 0.17 5.22 -4.56
C LEU A 217 0.67 3.90 -5.15
N LEU A 218 0.30 3.60 -6.40
CA LEU A 218 0.74 2.41 -7.11
C LEU A 218 2.26 2.39 -7.31
N VAL A 219 2.89 3.53 -7.65
CA VAL A 219 4.36 3.66 -7.71
C VAL A 219 4.98 3.32 -6.34
N GLY A 220 4.45 3.88 -5.25
CA GLY A 220 4.97 3.65 -3.90
C GLY A 220 4.90 2.17 -3.49
N ILE A 221 3.79 1.49 -3.81
CA ILE A 221 3.63 0.05 -3.58
C ILE A 221 4.67 -0.73 -4.40
N LEU A 222 4.81 -0.42 -5.69
CA LEU A 222 5.76 -1.11 -6.58
C LEU A 222 7.21 -0.93 -6.12
N VAL A 223 7.59 0.29 -5.71
CA VAL A 223 8.92 0.57 -5.16
C VAL A 223 9.14 -0.19 -3.85
N GLY A 224 8.13 -0.25 -2.97
CA GLY A 224 8.19 -1.02 -1.73
C GLY A 224 8.31 -2.54 -1.96
N GLN A 225 7.53 -3.10 -2.88
CA GLN A 225 7.60 -4.54 -3.22
C GLN A 225 8.85 -4.92 -4.00
N GLY A 226 9.41 -4.00 -4.79
CA GLY A 226 10.64 -4.21 -5.53
C GLY A 226 11.86 -4.14 -4.63
N PHE A 227 12.03 -3.01 -3.94
CA PHE A 227 13.28 -2.67 -3.24
C PHE A 227 13.16 -2.69 -1.72
N GLY A 228 12.00 -3.02 -1.16
CA GLY A 228 11.81 -3.12 0.28
C GLY A 228 12.39 -4.40 0.85
N PHE A 229 12.55 -4.42 2.16
CA PHE A 229 12.96 -5.59 2.92
C PHE A 229 12.26 -5.58 4.27
N THR A 230 11.81 -6.74 4.73
CA THR A 230 11.36 -6.95 6.11
C THR A 230 11.96 -8.25 6.61
N GLY A 231 12.65 -8.20 7.74
CA GLY A 231 13.18 -9.38 8.43
C GLY A 231 12.78 -9.34 9.90
N GLN A 232 12.53 -10.50 10.48
CA GLN A 232 12.23 -10.70 11.89
C GLN A 232 13.34 -11.54 12.54
N ILE A 233 13.72 -11.16 13.75
CA ILE A 233 14.69 -11.86 14.60
C ILE A 233 14.23 -11.80 16.04
N ASN A 234 14.49 -12.85 16.79
CA ASN A 234 14.44 -12.83 18.24
C ASN A 234 15.88 -12.86 18.78
N LEU A 235 16.21 -11.96 19.69
CA LEU A 235 17.52 -11.93 20.35
C LEU A 235 17.35 -12.03 21.85
N VAL A 236 18.11 -12.93 22.46
CA VAL A 236 18.27 -12.98 23.91
C VAL A 236 19.28 -11.91 24.34
N GLU A 237 19.16 -11.42 25.56
CA GLU A 237 20.16 -10.54 26.18
C GLU A 237 21.57 -11.13 26.08
N GLY A 238 22.53 -10.29 25.71
CA GLY A 238 23.91 -10.67 25.44
C GLY A 238 24.16 -11.25 24.05
N GLU A 239 23.11 -11.60 23.29
CA GLU A 239 23.28 -12.11 21.93
C GLU A 239 23.43 -11.00 20.90
N GLY A 240 24.33 -11.26 19.94
CA GLY A 240 24.57 -10.41 18.78
C GLY A 240 24.04 -11.05 17.51
N PHE A 241 23.46 -10.23 16.65
CA PHE A 241 23.02 -10.56 15.31
C PHE A 241 23.82 -9.77 14.28
N ALA A 242 24.13 -10.40 13.15
CA ALA A 242 24.73 -9.73 11.99
C ALA A 242 23.72 -9.68 10.84
N ASP A 243 23.51 -8.50 10.25
CA ASP A 243 22.62 -8.31 9.10
C ASP A 243 23.13 -9.08 7.87
N ALA A 244 22.59 -10.28 7.70
CA ALA A 244 22.79 -11.13 6.54
C ALA A 244 21.53 -11.97 6.30
N ARG A 245 21.32 -12.39 5.06
CA ARG A 245 20.12 -13.14 4.64
C ARG A 245 19.82 -14.37 5.51
N LEU A 246 20.84 -15.10 5.93
CA LEU A 246 20.68 -16.35 6.70
C LEU A 246 20.46 -16.12 8.20
N SER A 247 20.71 -14.90 8.69
CA SER A 247 20.63 -14.60 10.12
C SER A 247 19.19 -14.34 10.57
N TYR A 248 18.25 -14.07 9.65
CA TYR A 248 16.86 -13.75 9.97
C TYR A 248 16.02 -15.03 10.15
N ASP A 249 15.26 -15.13 11.24
CA ASP A 249 14.31 -16.23 11.49
C ASP A 249 13.23 -16.29 10.41
N ALA A 250 12.74 -15.11 10.00
CA ALA A 250 11.82 -14.94 8.89
C ALA A 250 12.18 -13.69 8.11
N ALA A 251 12.27 -13.80 6.78
CA ALA A 251 12.57 -12.68 5.91
C ALA A 251 11.64 -12.65 4.70
N ALA A 252 11.16 -11.45 4.37
CA ALA A 252 10.37 -11.13 3.19
C ALA A 252 11.12 -10.05 2.38
N PRO A 253 12.14 -10.44 1.58
CA PRO A 253 12.82 -9.53 0.69
C PRO A 253 11.93 -9.11 -0.48
N GLY A 254 12.08 -7.87 -0.92
CA GLY A 254 11.48 -7.39 -2.16
C GLY A 254 12.06 -8.12 -3.38
N ARG A 255 11.34 -8.06 -4.51
CA ARG A 255 11.70 -8.83 -5.73
C ARG A 255 13.07 -8.47 -6.32
N LEU A 256 13.57 -7.27 -6.03
CA LEU A 256 14.85 -6.75 -6.50
C LEU A 256 15.88 -6.65 -5.36
N TRP A 257 15.57 -7.17 -4.17
CA TRP A 257 16.48 -7.20 -3.04
C TRP A 257 17.39 -8.44 -3.12
N GLY A 258 18.68 -8.20 -3.30
CA GLY A 258 19.73 -9.21 -3.37
C GLY A 258 20.55 -9.33 -2.08
N VAL A 259 21.48 -10.29 -2.08
CA VAL A 259 22.40 -10.51 -0.95
C VAL A 259 23.26 -9.27 -0.66
N GLY A 260 23.64 -8.52 -1.70
CA GLY A 260 24.45 -7.31 -1.57
C GLY A 260 23.68 -6.06 -1.09
N ASP A 261 22.36 -6.14 -0.92
CA ASP A 261 21.56 -5.03 -0.40
C ASP A 261 21.50 -5.00 1.14
N HIS A 262 21.89 -6.10 1.79
CA HIS A 262 22.14 -6.13 3.23
C HIS A 262 23.28 -5.17 3.58
N ARG A 263 23.13 -4.47 4.70
CA ARG A 263 24.04 -3.43 5.17
C ARG A 263 25.19 -3.99 5.98
N GLY A 264 25.01 -5.15 6.59
CA GLY A 264 26.07 -5.87 7.31
C GLY A 264 26.39 -5.30 8.68
N PHE A 265 25.50 -4.49 9.26
CA PHE A 265 25.63 -4.05 10.65
C PHE A 265 25.41 -5.21 11.62
N ASN A 266 25.98 -5.08 12.81
CA ASN A 266 25.67 -5.95 13.94
C ASN A 266 24.73 -5.24 14.91
N LEU A 267 23.78 -5.98 15.46
CA LEU A 267 22.85 -5.54 16.50
C LEU A 267 23.00 -6.50 17.68
N THR A 268 23.37 -5.98 18.83
CA THR A 268 23.43 -6.73 20.09
C THR A 268 22.35 -6.23 21.02
N LEU A 269 21.59 -7.15 21.62
CA LEU A 269 20.67 -6.82 22.71
C LEU A 269 21.47 -6.82 24.01
N GLU A 270 21.66 -5.64 24.60
CA GLU A 270 22.41 -5.53 25.85
C GLU A 270 21.52 -5.82 27.05
N ASP A 271 20.28 -5.31 27.01
CA ASP A 271 19.36 -5.33 28.14
C ASP A 271 17.92 -5.09 27.65
N PHE A 272 16.95 -5.73 28.30
CA PHE A 272 15.52 -5.57 28.05
C PHE A 272 14.76 -5.37 29.36
N GLU A 273 14.09 -4.23 29.46
CA GLU A 273 13.21 -3.89 30.57
C GLU A 273 11.75 -3.91 30.14
N VAL A 274 10.89 -4.50 30.97
CA VAL A 274 9.43 -4.44 30.85
C VAL A 274 8.83 -3.89 32.13
N SER A 275 7.83 -3.03 31.99
CA SER A 275 7.01 -2.56 33.11
C SER A 275 5.55 -2.97 32.90
N TYR A 276 4.84 -3.24 33.98
CA TYR A 276 3.44 -3.68 33.95
C TYR A 276 2.52 -2.67 34.62
N HIS A 277 1.30 -2.54 34.08
CA HIS A 277 0.21 -1.84 34.76
C HIS A 277 -0.29 -2.66 35.97
N PRO A 278 -1.03 -2.05 36.92
CA PRO A 278 -1.69 -2.79 37.99
C PRO A 278 -2.65 -3.89 37.50
N SER A 279 -3.12 -3.80 36.25
CA SER A 279 -3.91 -4.85 35.59
C SER A 279 -3.06 -6.01 35.05
N GLN A 280 -1.76 -6.03 35.33
CA GLN A 280 -0.75 -6.97 34.82
C GLN A 280 -0.56 -6.94 33.30
N ALA A 281 -1.19 -6.01 32.60
CA ALA A 281 -0.93 -5.77 31.19
C ALA A 281 0.40 -5.02 31.05
N PRO A 282 1.25 -5.36 30.07
CA PRO A 282 2.47 -4.61 29.85
C PRO A 282 2.20 -3.13 29.53
N ALA A 283 2.99 -2.25 30.14
CA ALA A 283 2.88 -0.80 30.06
C ALA A 283 3.93 -0.18 29.14
N ASP A 284 5.20 -0.56 29.32
CA ASP A 284 6.33 -0.13 28.48
C ASP A 284 7.34 -1.25 28.33
N PHE A 285 7.99 -1.28 27.16
CA PHE A 285 9.04 -2.23 26.80
C PHE A 285 10.22 -1.45 26.24
N VAL A 286 11.39 -1.67 26.80
CA VAL A 286 12.60 -0.93 26.43
C VAL A 286 13.70 -1.94 26.13
N SER A 287 14.10 -2.02 24.86
CA SER A 287 15.31 -2.76 24.48
C SER A 287 16.48 -1.81 24.33
N THR A 288 17.49 -1.96 25.17
CA THR A 288 18.78 -1.30 25.00
C THR A 288 19.63 -2.11 24.04
N ILE A 289 19.94 -1.52 22.88
CA ILE A 289 20.70 -2.21 21.83
C ILE A 289 22.00 -1.47 21.53
N THR A 290 23.02 -2.24 21.17
CA THR A 290 24.26 -1.73 20.56
C THR A 290 24.25 -2.07 19.08
N LEU A 291 24.35 -1.04 18.24
CA LEU A 291 24.45 -1.13 16.80
C LEU A 291 25.87 -0.83 16.36
N ARG A 292 26.44 -1.71 15.54
CA ARG A 292 27.78 -1.56 14.97
C ARG A 292 27.70 -1.62 13.44
N GLY A 293 27.97 -0.50 12.78
CA GLY A 293 28.00 -0.40 11.32
C GLY A 293 29.18 -1.13 10.71
N ALA A 294 29.07 -1.40 9.41
CA ALA A 294 30.15 -2.06 8.65
C ALA A 294 31.40 -1.16 8.52
N ASP A 295 31.23 0.15 8.66
CA ASP A 295 32.28 1.17 8.69
C ASP A 295 32.95 1.32 10.06
N GLY A 296 32.43 0.64 11.09
CA GLY A 296 32.90 0.71 12.47
C GLY A 296 32.19 1.76 13.34
N ASP A 297 31.15 2.45 12.84
CA ASP A 297 30.30 3.31 13.69
C ASP A 297 29.62 2.46 14.77
N VAL A 298 29.64 2.91 16.03
CA VAL A 298 29.00 2.20 17.15
C VAL A 298 28.05 3.15 17.87
N ARG A 299 26.80 2.72 18.02
CA ARG A 299 25.75 3.48 18.70
C ARG A 299 25.01 2.60 19.70
N SER A 300 24.80 3.11 20.89
CA SER A 300 23.87 2.52 21.85
C SER A 300 22.58 3.33 21.79
N GLU A 301 21.45 2.67 21.50
CA GLU A 301 20.14 3.30 21.39
C GLU A 301 19.08 2.44 22.09
N GLN A 302 17.97 3.06 22.49
CA GLN A 302 16.83 2.35 23.07
C GLN A 302 15.72 2.23 22.03
N VAL A 303 15.28 1.01 21.76
CA VAL A 303 14.09 0.73 20.95
C VAL A 303 12.89 0.62 21.87
N ARG A 304 11.82 1.38 21.58
CA ARG A 304 10.53 1.30 22.28
C ARG A 304 9.39 1.18 21.28
N VAL A 305 8.21 0.80 21.77
CA VAL A 305 6.98 0.78 20.97
C VAL A 305 6.71 2.14 20.34
N ASN A 306 6.43 2.17 19.03
CA ASN A 306 6.26 3.39 18.22
C ASN A 306 7.47 4.33 18.10
N HIS A 307 8.61 3.98 18.71
CA HIS A 307 9.86 4.72 18.63
C HIS A 307 10.97 3.83 18.03
N PRO A 308 10.91 3.56 16.72
CA PRO A 308 11.92 2.73 16.06
C PRO A 308 13.25 3.46 15.92
N VAL A 309 14.32 2.69 16.03
CA VAL A 309 15.69 3.16 15.76
C VAL A 309 15.97 3.08 14.27
N ARG A 310 16.70 4.07 13.74
CA ARG A 310 17.11 4.10 12.33
C ARG A 310 18.61 3.98 12.21
N PHE A 311 19.06 2.94 11.52
CA PHE A 311 20.47 2.65 11.35
C PHE A 311 20.75 2.18 9.92
N GLU A 312 21.75 2.77 9.26
CA GLU A 312 22.16 2.45 7.87
C GLU A 312 21.00 2.36 6.85
N GLY A 313 19.98 3.21 7.00
CA GLY A 313 18.80 3.24 6.12
C GLY A 313 17.74 2.16 6.42
N MET A 314 17.94 1.37 7.47
CA MET A 314 16.99 0.41 8.02
C MET A 314 16.23 1.02 9.21
N ASN A 315 15.03 0.53 9.46
CA ASN A 315 14.25 0.84 10.65
C ASN A 315 14.13 -0.44 11.48
N ILE A 316 14.50 -0.36 12.75
CA ILE A 316 14.45 -1.45 13.71
C ILE A 316 13.27 -1.20 14.64
N TYR A 317 12.28 -2.09 14.58
CA TYR A 317 11.07 -2.02 15.39
C TYR A 317 11.10 -3.14 16.41
N GLN A 318 10.73 -2.84 17.65
CA GLN A 318 10.39 -3.87 18.62
C GLN A 318 8.96 -4.35 18.37
N GLN A 319 8.76 -5.67 18.28
CA GLN A 319 7.45 -6.27 18.01
C GLN A 319 6.99 -7.22 19.10
N ARG A 320 7.93 -7.97 19.66
CA ARG A 320 7.68 -9.05 20.62
C ARG A 320 8.74 -9.01 21.70
N PHE A 321 8.46 -9.69 22.80
CA PHE A 321 9.39 -9.93 23.87
C PHE A 321 8.99 -11.22 24.57
N GLY A 322 9.88 -11.71 25.42
CA GLY A 322 9.52 -12.75 26.36
C GLY A 322 10.68 -13.10 27.26
N MET A 323 10.50 -14.24 27.92
CA MET A 323 11.43 -14.77 28.90
C MET A 323 12.22 -15.92 28.30
N ALA A 324 13.51 -15.99 28.62
CA ALA A 324 14.43 -17.01 28.15
C ALA A 324 15.21 -17.59 29.34
N PRO A 325 14.69 -18.63 30.03
CA PRO A 325 15.46 -19.28 31.09
C PRO A 325 16.76 -19.88 30.53
N HIS A 326 17.88 -19.57 31.18
CA HIS A 326 19.19 -20.15 30.85
C HIS A 326 19.32 -21.53 31.48
N LEU A 327 19.32 -22.55 30.63
CA LEU A 327 19.33 -23.95 31.03
C LEU A 327 20.72 -24.54 30.84
N VAL A 328 21.14 -25.32 31.83
CA VAL A 328 22.36 -26.10 31.76
C VAL A 328 22.02 -27.56 31.97
N VAL A 329 22.31 -28.39 30.98
CA VAL A 329 22.20 -29.84 31.06
C VAL A 329 23.59 -30.41 31.11
N ARG A 330 23.88 -31.24 32.12
CA ARG A 330 25.18 -31.90 32.27
C ARG A 330 25.02 -33.40 32.42
N ASP A 331 26.02 -34.13 31.97
CA ASP A 331 26.19 -35.53 32.32
C ASP A 331 26.67 -35.59 33.78
N ALA A 332 25.87 -36.20 34.66
CA ALA A 332 26.15 -36.28 36.08
C ALA A 332 27.35 -37.20 36.39
N THR A 333 27.66 -38.15 35.49
CA THR A 333 28.76 -39.10 35.67
C THR A 333 30.11 -38.52 35.25
N THR A 334 30.12 -37.69 34.20
CA THR A 334 31.35 -37.09 33.66
C THR A 334 31.54 -35.61 34.01
N GLY A 335 30.49 -34.93 34.47
CA GLY A 335 30.44 -33.49 34.71
C GLY A 335 30.43 -32.65 33.43
N ARG A 336 30.37 -33.28 32.25
CA ARG A 336 30.43 -32.59 30.95
C ARG A 336 29.12 -31.88 30.65
N THR A 337 29.20 -30.60 30.27
CA THR A 337 28.05 -29.85 29.75
C THR A 337 27.62 -30.42 28.41
N ILE A 338 26.35 -30.81 28.35
CA ILE A 338 25.66 -31.33 27.18
C ILE A 338 24.99 -30.19 26.42
N PHE A 339 24.34 -29.28 27.14
CA PHE A 339 23.58 -28.16 26.60
C PHE A 339 23.67 -26.98 27.56
N GLU A 340 23.89 -25.79 27.02
CA GLU A 340 23.98 -24.55 27.80
C GLU A 340 23.55 -23.39 26.92
N GLN A 341 22.27 -23.02 26.99
CA GLN A 341 21.68 -21.93 26.22
C GLN A 341 20.46 -21.36 26.95
N SER A 342 20.15 -20.10 26.67
CA SER A 342 18.87 -19.49 27.01
C SER A 342 17.84 -19.87 25.96
N VAL A 343 16.67 -20.34 26.42
CA VAL A 343 15.61 -20.84 25.52
C VAL A 343 14.48 -19.82 25.45
N PRO A 344 14.32 -19.08 24.33
CA PRO A 344 13.22 -18.13 24.19
C PRO A 344 11.87 -18.83 24.28
N LEU A 345 11.06 -18.43 25.25
CA LEU A 345 9.70 -18.96 25.44
C LEU A 345 8.65 -18.02 24.85
N THR A 346 7.47 -18.57 24.58
CA THR A 346 6.30 -17.86 24.06
C THR A 346 5.22 -17.74 25.11
N ASP A 347 4.44 -16.65 25.07
CA ASP A 347 3.35 -16.43 26.02
C ASP A 347 2.24 -17.49 25.82
N ALA A 348 1.96 -18.26 26.87
CA ALA A 348 0.91 -19.27 26.92
C ALA A 348 -0.38 -18.76 27.60
N GLY A 349 -0.39 -17.49 28.04
CA GLY A 349 -1.47 -16.86 28.78
C GLY A 349 -1.40 -17.13 30.28
N GLY A 350 -2.11 -16.32 31.07
CA GLY A 350 -2.15 -16.46 32.54
C GLY A 350 -0.78 -16.31 33.19
N ASN A 351 0.05 -15.39 32.67
CA ASN A 351 1.44 -15.15 33.10
C ASN A 351 2.31 -16.41 33.02
N THR A 352 1.99 -17.34 32.12
CA THR A 352 2.78 -18.56 31.90
C THR A 352 3.44 -18.47 30.53
N TRP A 353 4.71 -18.82 30.46
CA TRP A 353 5.45 -18.89 29.20
C TRP A 353 5.74 -20.35 28.88
N SER A 354 5.65 -20.77 27.63
CA SER A 354 5.94 -22.14 27.24
C SER A 354 6.78 -22.23 25.97
N GLY A 355 7.45 -23.35 25.83
CA GLY A 355 8.26 -23.68 24.69
C GLY A 355 9.01 -24.98 24.93
N ALA A 356 9.58 -25.52 23.86
CA ALA A 356 10.45 -26.68 23.93
C ALA A 356 11.84 -26.34 23.40
N THR A 357 12.86 -27.05 23.87
CA THR A 357 14.17 -27.09 23.24
C THR A 357 14.54 -28.52 22.91
N LYS A 358 15.27 -28.70 21.81
CA LYS A 358 15.74 -29.99 21.32
C LYS A 358 17.26 -29.98 21.34
N VAL A 359 17.84 -30.95 22.03
CA VAL A 359 19.28 -31.08 22.22
C VAL A 359 19.77 -32.25 21.38
N HIS A 360 20.61 -31.94 20.40
CA HIS A 360 21.37 -32.95 19.67
C HIS A 360 22.56 -33.39 20.49
N MET A 361 22.54 -34.64 20.92
CA MET A 361 23.68 -35.26 21.62
C MET A 361 24.85 -35.62 20.69
N GLY A 362 24.61 -35.57 19.36
CA GLY A 362 25.58 -35.86 18.31
C GLY A 362 26.03 -37.32 18.26
N GLY A 363 26.24 -37.84 17.05
CA GLY A 363 27.02 -39.06 16.80
C GLY A 363 26.23 -40.36 16.56
N GLU A 364 26.92 -41.29 15.90
CA GLU A 364 26.53 -42.70 15.80
C GLU A 364 27.45 -43.49 16.72
N PHE A 365 26.92 -44.31 17.62
CA PHE A 365 27.72 -45.30 18.32
C PHE A 365 27.54 -46.66 17.65
N THR A 366 28.65 -47.35 17.40
CA THR A 366 28.59 -48.75 16.96
C THR A 366 28.46 -49.61 18.20
N ASP A 367 27.32 -50.25 18.38
CA ASP A 367 27.09 -51.21 19.45
C ASP A 367 28.12 -52.34 19.33
N GLN A 368 29.04 -52.44 20.29
CA GLN A 368 30.14 -53.40 20.23
C GLN A 368 29.68 -54.87 20.34
N ALA A 369 28.46 -55.12 20.82
CA ALA A 369 27.89 -56.46 20.90
C ALA A 369 27.20 -56.89 19.59
N THR A 370 26.63 -55.95 18.84
CA THR A 370 25.83 -56.24 17.63
C THR A 370 26.46 -55.74 16.33
N GLY A 371 27.50 -54.91 16.40
CA GLY A 371 28.12 -54.24 15.25
C GLY A 371 27.23 -53.22 14.55
N GLN A 372 26.02 -52.96 15.07
CA GLN A 372 25.08 -52.01 14.47
C GLN A 372 25.45 -50.58 14.86
N ARG A 373 25.47 -49.69 13.87
CA ARG A 373 25.45 -48.25 14.09
C ARG A 373 24.08 -47.86 14.64
N ARG A 374 24.07 -47.27 15.83
CA ARG A 374 22.90 -46.69 16.47
C ARG A 374 23.15 -45.19 16.62
N GLU A 375 22.19 -44.39 16.20
CA GLU A 375 22.22 -42.96 16.47
C GLU A 375 22.09 -42.72 17.98
N ILE A 376 22.84 -41.73 18.46
CA ILE A 376 22.76 -41.32 19.86
C ILE A 376 21.39 -40.66 20.09
N PRO A 377 20.64 -41.06 21.13
CA PRO A 377 19.30 -40.54 21.38
C PRO A 377 19.26 -39.02 21.48
N GLN A 378 18.24 -38.42 20.87
CA GLN A 378 17.99 -36.98 20.94
C GLN A 378 17.21 -36.68 22.22
N LEU A 379 17.53 -35.55 22.87
CA LEU A 379 16.88 -35.09 24.09
C LEU A 379 15.95 -33.92 23.74
N ALA A 380 14.78 -33.84 24.34
CA ALA A 380 13.95 -32.64 24.32
C ALA A 380 13.52 -32.26 25.72
N LEU A 381 13.54 -30.97 26.02
CA LEU A 381 12.87 -30.42 27.18
C LEU A 381 11.65 -29.64 26.71
N ASP A 382 10.47 -30.12 27.06
CA ASP A 382 9.24 -29.32 26.96
C ASP A 382 9.05 -28.59 28.28
N MET A 383 8.77 -27.29 28.24
CA MET A 383 8.79 -26.48 29.44
C MET A 383 7.76 -25.37 29.50
N ALA A 384 7.37 -25.09 30.74
CA ALA A 384 6.58 -23.95 31.12
C ALA A 384 7.33 -23.16 32.21
N PHE A 385 7.53 -21.86 31.97
CA PHE A 385 8.09 -20.93 32.93
C PHE A 385 6.98 -20.15 33.64
N LEU A 386 7.09 -20.08 34.95
CA LEU A 386 6.20 -19.36 35.85
C LEU A 386 7.02 -18.26 36.55
N PRO A 387 6.83 -16.98 36.19
CA PRO A 387 7.51 -15.85 36.82
C PRO A 387 7.27 -15.77 38.34
N ASP A 388 6.03 -15.95 38.78
CA ASP A 388 5.65 -15.96 40.20
C ASP A 388 4.83 -17.22 40.50
N ALA A 389 5.56 -18.34 40.66
CA ALA A 389 4.97 -19.65 40.81
C ALA A 389 4.12 -19.75 42.08
N THR A 390 2.83 -20.04 41.91
CA THR A 390 1.88 -20.29 43.01
C THR A 390 1.14 -21.60 42.81
N VAL A 391 0.70 -22.19 43.92
CA VAL A 391 -0.18 -23.37 43.89
C VAL A 391 -1.62 -22.87 43.95
N ILE A 392 -2.37 -23.12 42.88
CA ILE A 392 -3.78 -22.76 42.73
C ILE A 392 -4.60 -24.04 42.94
N GLU A 393 -5.55 -24.04 43.86
CA GLU A 393 -6.45 -25.19 44.02
C GLU A 393 -7.43 -25.27 42.84
N GLY A 394 -7.34 -26.35 42.06
CA GLY A 394 -8.21 -26.63 40.92
C GLY A 394 -9.21 -27.76 41.21
N PRO A 395 -10.25 -27.93 40.36
CA PRO A 395 -11.26 -28.99 40.50
C PRO A 395 -10.68 -30.41 40.47
N ASN A 396 -9.49 -30.57 39.87
CA ASN A 396 -8.79 -31.84 39.68
C ASN A 396 -7.50 -31.92 40.52
N GLY A 397 -7.33 -31.06 41.54
CA GLY A 397 -6.15 -30.99 42.41
C GLY A 397 -5.36 -29.67 42.28
N PRO A 398 -4.26 -29.52 43.04
CA PRO A 398 -3.42 -28.34 43.01
C PRO A 398 -2.76 -28.17 41.63
N LEU A 399 -3.10 -27.09 40.95
CA LEU A 399 -2.48 -26.63 39.72
C LEU A 399 -1.35 -25.66 40.06
N ARG A 400 -0.30 -25.62 39.24
CA ARG A 400 0.74 -24.59 39.34
C ARG A 400 0.43 -23.52 38.31
N GLY A 401 0.24 -22.29 38.77
CA GLY A 401 0.05 -21.12 37.91
C GLY A 401 1.00 -20.00 38.29
N SER A 402 0.89 -18.86 37.61
CA SER A 402 1.67 -17.67 37.93
C SER A 402 0.77 -16.53 38.39
N ALA A 403 1.04 -15.96 39.56
CA ALA A 403 0.21 -14.90 40.13
C ALA A 403 0.55 -13.49 39.59
N SER A 404 1.81 -13.28 39.23
CA SER A 404 2.36 -12.04 38.67
C SER A 404 3.12 -12.32 37.36
N PRO A 405 3.21 -11.36 36.43
CA PRO A 405 4.16 -11.42 35.33
C PRO A 405 5.60 -11.10 35.76
N ASP A 406 5.79 -10.44 36.92
CA ASP A 406 7.12 -10.15 37.46
C ASP A 406 7.76 -11.44 38.03
N PRO A 407 9.08 -11.64 37.85
CA PRO A 407 9.77 -12.86 38.27
C PRO A 407 10.07 -12.87 39.78
N ASP A 408 9.05 -12.73 40.62
CA ASP A 408 9.19 -12.70 42.09
C ASP A 408 9.50 -14.09 42.68
N ASN A 409 9.04 -15.16 42.02
CA ASN A 409 9.27 -16.54 42.43
C ASN A 409 9.42 -17.47 41.20
N PRO A 410 10.51 -17.31 40.44
CA PRO A 410 10.65 -17.91 39.11
C PRO A 410 10.81 -19.43 39.23
N ARG A 411 10.04 -20.20 38.46
CA ARG A 411 10.16 -21.66 38.34
C ARG A 411 10.05 -22.11 36.90
N VAL A 412 10.87 -23.09 36.52
CA VAL A 412 10.73 -23.83 35.27
C VAL A 412 10.11 -25.19 35.57
N LEU A 413 8.93 -25.45 35.01
CA LEU A 413 8.36 -26.79 34.93
C LEU A 413 8.86 -27.43 33.64
N ALA A 414 9.56 -28.56 33.72
CA ALA A 414 10.15 -29.17 32.54
C ALA A 414 9.92 -30.69 32.48
N ASP A 415 9.53 -31.17 31.32
CA ASP A 415 9.37 -32.57 30.98
C ASP A 415 10.52 -32.98 30.05
N LEU A 416 11.33 -33.96 30.48
CA LEU A 416 12.47 -34.46 29.71
C LEU A 416 12.04 -35.67 28.87
N TYR A 417 12.26 -35.56 27.57
CA TYR A 417 11.98 -36.58 26.58
C TYR A 417 13.26 -37.10 25.93
N VAL A 418 13.29 -38.40 25.61
CA VAL A 418 14.33 -39.04 24.80
C VAL A 418 13.72 -39.84 23.67
N GLY A 419 14.32 -39.72 22.49
CA GLY A 419 13.99 -40.55 21.34
C GLY A 419 14.38 -39.92 20.02
N GLU A 420 13.68 -40.31 18.97
CA GLU A 420 13.70 -39.64 17.69
C GLU A 420 12.80 -38.40 17.78
N LEU A 421 13.33 -37.23 17.38
CA LEU A 421 12.58 -35.98 17.40
C LEU A 421 12.36 -35.43 15.98
N GLY A 422 12.77 -36.17 14.94
CA GLY A 422 12.65 -35.76 13.54
C GLY A 422 13.51 -34.56 13.16
N LEU A 423 14.63 -34.34 13.86
CA LEU A 423 15.51 -33.18 13.65
C LEU A 423 16.17 -33.14 12.27
N GLU A 424 16.14 -34.25 11.54
CA GLU A 424 16.57 -34.35 10.14
C GLU A 424 15.60 -33.69 9.15
N GLN A 425 14.41 -33.27 9.60
CA GLN A 425 13.42 -32.59 8.79
C GLN A 425 13.22 -31.15 9.28
N PRO A 426 12.91 -30.19 8.39
CA PRO A 426 12.55 -28.82 8.80
C PRO A 426 11.32 -28.84 9.72
N GLN A 427 11.51 -28.42 10.98
CA GLN A 427 10.46 -28.34 11.98
C GLN A 427 10.71 -27.19 12.96
N PRO A 428 9.65 -26.69 13.64
CA PRO A 428 9.83 -25.71 14.71
C PRO A 428 10.74 -26.25 15.82
N VAL A 429 11.69 -25.44 16.27
CA VAL A 429 12.57 -25.77 17.40
C VAL A 429 11.81 -25.68 18.72
N SER A 430 10.88 -24.72 18.82
CA SER A 430 10.10 -24.39 20.02
C SER A 430 8.91 -25.33 20.32
N GLU A 431 8.62 -26.31 19.44
CA GLU A 431 7.49 -27.22 19.60
C GLU A 431 7.93 -28.67 19.52
N LEU A 432 7.47 -29.49 20.47
CA LEU A 432 7.63 -30.93 20.42
C LEU A 432 6.48 -31.56 19.61
N ARG A 433 6.81 -32.32 18.56
CA ARG A 433 5.79 -33.04 17.77
C ARG A 433 5.56 -34.44 18.33
N ALA A 434 4.32 -34.72 18.73
CA ALA A 434 3.91 -36.03 19.24
C ALA A 434 4.03 -37.18 18.23
N GLN A 435 4.18 -36.88 16.93
CA GLN A 435 4.23 -37.88 15.85
C GLN A 435 5.37 -38.90 15.98
N TRP A 436 6.43 -38.57 16.71
CA TRP A 436 7.60 -39.43 16.91
C TRP A 436 7.55 -40.22 18.22
N GLU A 437 6.47 -40.06 19.00
CA GLU A 437 6.25 -40.73 20.29
C GLU A 437 7.49 -40.76 21.20
N PRO A 438 8.15 -39.61 21.46
CA PRO A 438 9.36 -39.62 22.26
C PRO A 438 9.04 -40.06 23.69
N ARG A 439 9.94 -40.85 24.28
CA ARG A 439 9.72 -41.43 25.61
C ARG A 439 10.04 -40.39 26.68
N GLN A 440 9.08 -40.11 27.56
CA GLN A 440 9.33 -39.31 28.77
C GLN A 440 10.23 -40.08 29.73
N LEU A 441 11.32 -39.44 30.18
CA LEU A 441 12.35 -40.05 31.02
C LEU A 441 12.13 -39.88 32.51
N ALA A 442 11.35 -38.88 32.92
CA ALA A 442 11.14 -38.52 34.32
C ALA A 442 9.77 -37.88 34.53
N ASP A 443 9.28 -37.92 35.77
CA ASP A 443 8.17 -37.08 36.21
C ASP A 443 8.54 -35.60 36.02
N ARG A 444 7.52 -34.75 35.86
CA ARG A 444 7.69 -33.31 35.61
C ARG A 444 8.62 -32.68 36.65
N MET A 445 9.75 -32.15 36.18
CA MET A 445 10.74 -31.48 36.99
C MET A 445 10.23 -30.09 37.38
N VAL A 446 10.63 -29.64 38.57
CA VAL A 446 10.43 -28.27 39.03
C VAL A 446 11.80 -27.72 39.33
N LEU A 447 12.29 -26.83 38.48
CA LEU A 447 13.59 -26.20 38.64
C LEU A 447 13.42 -24.84 39.32
N THR A 448 14.15 -24.65 40.41
CA THR A 448 14.37 -23.35 41.04
C THR A 448 15.64 -22.73 40.46
N GLU A 449 15.70 -21.41 40.40
CA GLU A 449 16.89 -20.70 39.94
C GLU A 449 18.12 -21.07 40.79
N GLY A 450 19.20 -21.49 40.13
CA GLY A 450 20.45 -21.95 40.73
C GLY A 450 20.44 -23.38 41.28
N GLU A 451 19.31 -24.11 41.22
CA GLU A 451 19.22 -25.49 41.70
C GLU A 451 19.29 -26.50 40.53
N ALA A 452 20.20 -27.46 40.63
CA ALA A 452 20.30 -28.58 39.70
C ALA A 452 19.49 -29.78 40.18
N VAL A 453 18.70 -30.38 39.30
CA VAL A 453 17.90 -31.58 39.55
C VAL A 453 18.49 -32.77 38.79
N GLU A 454 18.73 -33.87 39.50
CA GLU A 454 19.16 -35.13 38.91
C GLU A 454 17.97 -35.92 38.34
N VAL A 455 18.12 -36.38 37.09
CA VAL A 455 17.12 -37.19 36.38
C VAL A 455 17.75 -38.42 35.73
N ALA A 456 16.89 -39.29 35.18
CA ALA A 456 17.29 -40.55 34.55
C ALA A 456 18.18 -41.42 35.47
N GLY A 457 17.80 -41.52 36.75
CA GLY A 457 18.54 -42.31 37.75
C GLY A 457 19.90 -41.72 38.15
N GLY A 458 20.06 -40.40 38.06
CA GLY A 458 21.31 -39.70 38.44
C GLY A 458 22.36 -39.67 37.33
N THR A 459 21.95 -39.83 36.07
CA THR A 459 22.87 -39.78 34.91
C THR A 459 22.92 -38.41 34.23
N ILE A 460 21.86 -37.61 34.40
CA ILE A 460 21.76 -36.26 33.81
C ILE A 460 21.36 -35.29 34.92
N THR A 461 22.00 -34.13 34.98
CA THR A 461 21.56 -32.99 35.77
C THR A 461 21.00 -31.90 34.87
N VAL A 462 19.87 -31.33 35.27
CA VAL A 462 19.25 -30.18 34.61
C VAL A 462 19.17 -29.04 35.60
N GLU A 463 19.68 -27.88 35.22
CA GLU A 463 19.76 -26.68 36.05
C GLU A 463 19.12 -25.50 35.31
N PHE A 464 18.26 -24.75 36.02
CA PHE A 464 17.83 -23.42 35.61
C PHE A 464 18.73 -22.40 36.33
N SER A 465 19.68 -21.82 35.61
CA SER A 465 20.78 -21.06 36.24
C SER A 465 20.48 -19.57 36.44
N ARG A 466 19.78 -18.94 35.49
CA ARG A 466 19.36 -17.52 35.53
C ARG A 466 18.23 -17.28 34.55
N LEU A 467 17.47 -16.21 34.75
CA LEU A 467 16.50 -15.70 33.79
C LEU A 467 17.14 -14.63 32.90
N ASP A 468 17.17 -14.85 31.60
CA ASP A 468 17.43 -13.79 30.62
C ASP A 468 16.10 -13.37 29.98
N MET A 469 16.05 -12.14 29.47
CA MET A 469 14.95 -11.67 28.64
C MET A 469 15.33 -11.75 27.16
N TRP A 470 14.33 -11.76 26.28
CA TRP A 470 14.55 -11.68 24.85
C TRP A 470 13.61 -10.65 24.22
N SER A 471 14.08 -10.03 23.13
CA SER A 471 13.28 -9.10 22.35
C SER A 471 13.24 -9.50 20.87
N GLY A 472 12.03 -9.44 20.31
CA GLY A 472 11.75 -9.69 18.91
C GLY A 472 11.80 -8.38 18.11
N PHE A 473 12.77 -8.27 17.21
CA PHE A 473 12.94 -7.12 16.34
C PHE A 473 12.44 -7.41 14.91
N GLN A 474 11.77 -6.42 14.33
CA GLN A 474 11.56 -6.34 12.89
C GLN A 474 12.49 -5.29 12.30
N VAL A 475 13.44 -5.73 11.48
CA VAL A 475 14.31 -4.87 10.69
C VAL A 475 13.66 -4.65 9.33
N SER A 476 13.51 -3.40 8.90
CA SER A 476 12.85 -3.12 7.63
C SER A 476 13.41 -1.94 6.85
N HIS A 477 13.45 -2.11 5.53
CA HIS A 477 13.72 -1.07 4.55
C HIS A 477 12.45 -0.77 3.76
N GLN A 478 11.96 0.47 3.82
CA GLN A 478 10.69 0.87 3.20
C GLN A 478 10.87 2.11 2.30
N PRO A 479 11.50 1.96 1.11
CA PRO A 479 11.82 3.09 0.23
C PRO A 479 10.56 3.75 -0.34
N GLY A 480 9.47 2.98 -0.52
CA GLY A 480 8.18 3.48 -0.99
C GLY A 480 7.40 4.35 0.02
N ARG A 481 7.78 4.36 1.31
CA ARG A 481 6.99 4.98 2.39
C ARG A 481 6.66 6.45 2.14
N TRP A 482 7.64 7.23 1.72
CA TRP A 482 7.43 8.67 1.46
C TRP A 482 6.58 8.93 0.21
N ILE A 483 6.66 8.06 -0.79
CA ILE A 483 5.81 8.14 -1.99
C ILE A 483 4.36 7.86 -1.60
N LEU A 484 4.13 6.85 -0.74
CA LEU A 484 2.80 6.53 -0.21
C LEU A 484 2.23 7.68 0.63
N LEU A 485 3.05 8.30 1.49
CA LEU A 485 2.63 9.45 2.29
C LEU A 485 2.26 10.64 1.39
N LEU A 486 3.09 10.93 0.38
CA LEU A 486 2.81 11.99 -0.60
C LEU A 486 1.53 11.70 -1.39
N ALA A 487 1.30 10.44 -1.78
CA ALA A 487 0.08 10.00 -2.44
C ALA A 487 -1.14 10.21 -1.54
N ALA A 488 -1.10 9.75 -0.29
CA ALA A 488 -2.18 9.92 0.68
C ALA A 488 -2.53 11.40 0.91
N GLY A 489 -1.51 12.25 1.11
CA GLY A 489 -1.72 13.70 1.22
C GLY A 489 -2.31 14.31 -0.05
N SER A 490 -1.85 13.87 -1.22
CA SER A 490 -2.36 14.34 -2.52
C SER A 490 -3.81 13.91 -2.78
N ILE A 491 -4.25 12.75 -2.28
CA ILE A 491 -5.66 12.33 -2.34
C ILE A 491 -6.52 13.38 -1.63
N LEU A 492 -6.16 13.76 -0.41
CA LEU A 492 -6.91 14.75 0.38
C LEU A 492 -6.93 16.12 -0.31
N VAL A 493 -5.76 16.60 -0.74
CA VAL A 493 -5.61 17.90 -1.42
C VAL A 493 -6.37 17.93 -2.76
N GLY A 494 -6.39 16.82 -3.50
CA GLY A 494 -7.12 16.71 -4.77
C GLY A 494 -8.64 16.59 -4.60
N LEU A 495 -9.09 15.89 -3.56
CA LEU A 495 -10.51 15.66 -3.30
C LEU A 495 -11.27 16.95 -2.98
N LEU A 496 -10.68 17.83 -2.14
CA LEU A 496 -11.35 19.05 -1.67
C LEU A 496 -11.79 19.98 -2.83
N PRO A 497 -10.91 20.41 -3.77
CA PRO A 497 -11.35 21.19 -4.92
C PRO A 497 -12.26 20.41 -5.86
N SER A 498 -12.09 19.08 -5.98
CA SER A 498 -12.93 18.25 -6.84
C SER A 498 -14.39 18.27 -6.37
N LEU A 499 -14.65 18.23 -5.07
CA LEU A 499 -16.02 18.21 -4.52
C LEU A 499 -16.64 19.60 -4.34
N TYR A 500 -15.86 20.58 -3.85
CA TYR A 500 -16.38 21.87 -3.44
C TYR A 500 -16.29 22.95 -4.52
N ALA A 501 -15.29 22.89 -5.41
CA ALA A 501 -15.25 23.81 -6.55
C ALA A 501 -16.15 23.26 -7.65
N TYR A 502 -16.94 24.13 -8.26
CA TYR A 502 -17.71 23.83 -9.45
C TYR A 502 -17.37 24.83 -10.55
N ARG A 503 -17.37 24.34 -11.79
CA ARG A 503 -16.93 25.14 -12.93
C ARG A 503 -18.11 25.87 -13.55
N ARG A 504 -17.90 27.17 -13.76
CA ARG A 504 -18.90 28.05 -14.35
C ARG A 504 -18.24 28.98 -15.34
N ARG A 505 -18.93 29.21 -16.45
CA ARG A 505 -18.47 30.02 -17.56
C ARG A 505 -19.53 31.06 -17.87
N VAL A 506 -19.05 32.26 -18.18
CA VAL A 506 -19.86 33.41 -18.54
C VAL A 506 -19.25 34.01 -19.79
N TRP A 507 -20.09 34.39 -20.74
CA TRP A 507 -19.68 35.00 -21.98
C TRP A 507 -20.50 36.26 -22.20
N VAL A 508 -19.84 37.29 -22.71
CA VAL A 508 -20.45 38.57 -23.03
C VAL A 508 -20.11 38.94 -24.46
N THR A 509 -21.12 39.29 -25.25
CA THR A 509 -20.94 39.87 -26.59
C THR A 509 -21.68 41.18 -26.67
N ALA A 510 -21.15 42.13 -27.44
CA ALA A 510 -21.82 43.39 -27.71
C ALA A 510 -22.01 43.56 -29.21
N ARG A 511 -23.20 44.01 -29.62
CA ARG A 511 -23.51 44.41 -31.00
C ARG A 511 -24.01 45.85 -31.00
N ALA A 512 -23.67 46.61 -32.04
CA ALA A 512 -24.14 47.99 -32.17
C ALA A 512 -25.66 48.02 -32.39
N ASN A 513 -26.33 49.03 -31.83
CA ASN A 513 -27.74 49.34 -32.09
C ASN A 513 -27.94 50.86 -32.22
N ASP A 514 -29.15 51.30 -32.59
CA ASP A 514 -29.45 52.72 -32.86
C ASP A 514 -29.24 53.66 -31.65
N GLN A 515 -29.13 53.10 -30.44
CA GLN A 515 -29.00 53.84 -29.18
C GLN A 515 -27.67 53.58 -28.47
N GLY A 516 -26.69 52.96 -29.14
CA GLY A 516 -25.40 52.54 -28.57
C GLY A 516 -25.10 51.07 -28.87
N SER A 517 -25.26 50.20 -27.87
CA SER A 517 -25.03 48.75 -28.02
C SER A 517 -26.06 47.89 -27.28
N GLU A 518 -26.29 46.71 -27.83
CA GLU A 518 -26.95 45.60 -27.14
C GLU A 518 -25.90 44.60 -26.64
N VAL A 519 -25.86 44.39 -25.33
CA VAL A 519 -24.96 43.47 -24.64
C VAL A 519 -25.71 42.19 -24.30
N VAL A 520 -25.23 41.06 -24.82
CA VAL A 520 -25.75 39.74 -24.49
C VAL A 520 -24.81 39.07 -23.50
N LEU A 521 -25.29 38.90 -22.27
CA LEU A 521 -24.66 38.11 -21.22
C LEU A 521 -25.28 36.72 -21.24
N ALA A 522 -24.45 35.68 -21.36
CA ALA A 522 -24.91 34.31 -21.23
C ALA A 522 -23.95 33.46 -20.41
N GLY A 523 -24.46 32.41 -19.80
CA GLY A 523 -23.71 31.60 -18.85
C GLY A 523 -24.08 30.13 -18.89
N ALA A 524 -23.13 29.29 -18.48
CA ALA A 524 -23.37 27.87 -18.28
C ALA A 524 -22.54 27.31 -17.13
N ALA A 525 -23.18 26.45 -16.34
CA ALA A 525 -22.54 25.57 -15.38
C ALA A 525 -23.14 24.16 -15.52
N LEU A 526 -22.28 23.15 -15.66
CA LEU A 526 -22.71 21.75 -15.76
C LEU A 526 -23.15 21.17 -14.42
N GLN A 527 -22.64 21.73 -13.31
CA GLN A 527 -22.97 21.32 -11.95
C GLN A 527 -23.57 22.50 -11.19
N ARG A 528 -24.43 22.21 -10.21
CA ARG A 528 -25.05 23.23 -9.34
C ARG A 528 -25.79 24.32 -10.13
N ALA A 529 -26.58 23.90 -11.12
CA ALA A 529 -27.32 24.83 -11.98
C ALA A 529 -28.18 25.85 -11.19
N PRO A 530 -28.90 25.49 -10.10
CA PRO A 530 -29.66 26.46 -9.32
C PRO A 530 -28.78 27.56 -8.70
N THR A 531 -27.69 27.16 -8.02
CA THR A 531 -26.71 28.08 -7.43
C THR A 531 -26.05 28.97 -8.47
N PHE A 532 -25.78 28.42 -9.67
CA PHE A 532 -25.23 29.21 -10.75
C PHE A 532 -26.23 30.24 -11.28
N THR A 533 -27.52 29.92 -11.37
CA THR A 533 -28.54 30.87 -11.81
C THR A 533 -28.60 32.09 -10.89
N GLU A 534 -28.56 31.90 -9.57
CA GLU A 534 -28.50 33.01 -8.60
C GLU A 534 -27.22 33.85 -8.76
N GLU A 535 -26.06 33.20 -8.88
CA GLU A 535 -24.78 33.89 -9.10
C GLU A 535 -24.79 34.67 -10.44
N PHE A 536 -25.40 34.10 -11.48
CA PHE A 536 -25.55 34.69 -12.80
C PHE A 536 -26.44 35.93 -12.78
N GLU A 537 -27.58 35.90 -12.08
CA GLU A 537 -28.41 37.10 -11.89
C GLU A 537 -27.64 38.20 -11.15
N GLY A 538 -26.83 37.83 -10.15
CA GLY A 538 -25.96 38.78 -9.45
C GLY A 538 -24.91 39.42 -10.37
N VAL A 539 -24.36 38.67 -11.33
CA VAL A 539 -23.46 39.20 -12.37
C VAL A 539 -24.22 40.11 -13.34
N ALA A 540 -25.42 39.71 -13.76
CA ALA A 540 -26.26 40.52 -14.65
C ALA A 540 -26.69 41.85 -14.03
N ALA A 541 -26.99 41.85 -12.72
CA ALA A 541 -27.35 43.05 -11.98
C ALA A 541 -26.19 44.05 -11.89
N GLU A 542 -24.97 43.58 -11.58
CA GLU A 542 -23.79 44.45 -11.55
C GLU A 542 -23.41 44.95 -12.94
N LEU A 543 -23.55 44.10 -13.96
CA LEU A 543 -23.31 44.52 -15.34
C LEU A 543 -24.31 45.61 -15.77
N ARG A 544 -25.59 45.49 -15.38
CA ARG A 544 -26.60 46.52 -15.64
C ARG A 544 -26.25 47.85 -14.94
N LYS A 545 -25.70 47.83 -13.73
CA LYS A 545 -25.25 49.06 -13.03
C LYS A 545 -24.04 49.71 -13.73
N ALA A 546 -23.13 48.89 -14.24
CA ALA A 546 -21.92 49.35 -14.91
C ALA A 546 -22.15 49.85 -16.35
N LEU A 547 -23.31 49.54 -16.94
CA LEU A 547 -23.70 49.95 -18.27
C LEU A 547 -24.73 51.09 -18.18
N PRO A 548 -24.37 52.34 -18.55
CA PRO A 548 -25.33 53.43 -18.56
C PRO A 548 -26.46 53.12 -19.55
N GLY A 549 -27.70 53.37 -19.13
CA GLY A 549 -28.87 53.16 -19.97
C GLY A 549 -28.88 54.10 -21.18
N PRO A 550 -29.70 53.79 -22.21
CA PRO A 550 -29.98 54.75 -23.25
C PRO A 550 -30.61 56.00 -22.61
N SER A 551 -30.13 57.19 -23.01
CA SER A 551 -30.67 58.46 -22.53
C SER A 551 -32.16 58.52 -22.85
N GLU A 552 -33.01 58.61 -21.82
CA GLU A 552 -34.42 58.94 -21.98
C GLU A 552 -34.47 60.34 -22.58
N GLN A 553 -34.80 60.45 -23.88
CA GLN A 553 -35.15 61.75 -24.44
C GLN A 553 -36.37 62.25 -23.65
N PRO A 554 -36.32 63.44 -23.02
CA PRO A 554 -37.49 63.97 -22.36
C PRO A 554 -38.61 64.12 -23.40
N PRO A 555 -39.88 63.87 -23.05
CA PRO A 555 -40.98 64.01 -24.00
C PRO A 555 -40.92 65.42 -24.58
N THR A 556 -40.79 65.51 -25.91
CA THR A 556 -40.90 66.76 -26.65
C THR A 556 -42.16 67.47 -26.22
N SER A 557 -41.99 68.55 -25.46
CA SER A 557 -43.07 69.49 -25.18
C SER A 557 -43.56 70.03 -26.53
N THR A 558 -44.76 69.60 -26.92
CA THR A 558 -45.48 70.22 -28.02
C THR A 558 -45.79 71.66 -27.62
N GLU A 559 -45.00 72.61 -28.12
CA GLU A 559 -45.32 74.03 -28.07
C GLU A 559 -46.26 74.37 -29.24
N ARG A 560 -47.47 74.83 -28.86
CA ARG A 560 -48.52 75.54 -29.60
C ARG A 560 -49.27 74.84 -30.72
#